data_AF-A0AAN8DB19-F1
#
_entry.id   AF-A0AAN8DB19-F1
#
_cell.length_a   1.000
_cell.length_b   1.000
_cell.length_c   1.000
_cell.angle_alpha   90.00
_cell.angle_beta   90.00
_cell.angle_gamma   90.00
#
_symmetry.space_group_name_H-M   'P 1'
#
loop_
_entity.id
_entity.type
_entity.pdbx_description
1 polymer ?
#
loop_
_entity_poly.entity_id
_entity_poly.type
_entity_poly.pdbx_seq_one_letter_code
_entity_poly.pdbx_strand_id
1 'polypeptide(L)'
;MMMIMMLKSFNRSNVSMSASCQGSQCLFAFYGGETSYHRHLFLLQLSNLLLCLWLINFSLALEQCTLAGTFASYYWARRKPQDIPPCPLFSSFSRALRYHTGSLAFGALILSVAQLVRIILEYVEQRLKGVNNVVSRFLLHCLQCCFWCLEKFIRYMNRNAYIMVAIYGKNFCTSAREAFFLLMRNVVRTAVLDRVTDFLLFLGKALIAGGVGVVALFLFTKKIPVFQEEVPSLNYYWVPLLTVVLGAFLIAHAFFSVYAMCVDTLFLCFCDDLERHDGSSGKPFLMSPELHRILGKSSQSHR
;
A
#
# COMPACT_ATOMS: atom_id res chain seq x y z
N MET A 1 -36.71 -8.95 9.83
CA MET A 1 -37.33 -7.62 9.77
C MET A 1 -38.64 -7.68 10.54
N MET A 2 -38.66 -7.27 11.80
CA MET A 2 -39.87 -7.33 12.63
C MET A 2 -40.23 -5.90 13.06
N MET A 3 -41.32 -5.40 12.48
CA MET A 3 -41.86 -4.07 12.76
C MET A 3 -42.80 -4.22 13.96
N ILE A 4 -42.34 -3.84 15.16
CA ILE A 4 -43.21 -3.81 16.34
C ILE A 4 -43.94 -2.47 16.33
N MET A 5 -45.23 -2.52 16.01
CA MET A 5 -46.14 -1.39 16.12
C MET A 5 -46.58 -1.30 17.59
N MET A 6 -46.06 -0.33 18.34
CA MET A 6 -46.53 -0.05 19.71
C MET A 6 -47.93 0.56 19.64
N LEU A 7 -48.95 -0.31 19.66
CA LEU A 7 -50.35 0.09 19.77
C LEU A 7 -50.70 0.32 21.25
N LYS A 8 -50.86 1.59 21.62
CA LYS A 8 -51.56 1.98 22.85
C LYS A 8 -53.02 1.52 22.70
N SER A 9 -53.35 0.40 23.36
CA SER A 9 -54.69 -0.20 23.51
C SER A 9 -55.59 -0.20 22.25
N PHE A 10 -55.55 -1.26 21.46
CA PHE A 10 -56.58 -1.51 20.44
C PHE A 10 -57.79 -2.20 21.10
N ASN A 11 -58.84 -1.44 21.41
CA ASN A 11 -60.14 -2.03 21.75
C ASN A 11 -60.86 -2.39 20.45
N ARG A 12 -61.21 -3.67 20.30
CA ARG A 12 -61.68 -4.28 19.05
C ARG A 12 -63.17 -4.03 18.88
N SER A 13 -63.57 -2.83 18.48
CA SER A 13 -64.93 -2.56 18.02
C SER A 13 -64.90 -1.38 17.05
N ASN A 14 -65.47 -1.60 15.85
CA ASN A 14 -65.64 -0.66 14.74
C ASN A 14 -64.47 -0.55 13.76
N VAL A 15 -64.44 -1.53 12.84
CA VAL A 15 -63.85 -1.38 11.51
C VAL A 15 -64.75 -0.45 10.71
N SER A 16 -64.47 0.84 10.73
CA SER A 16 -64.89 1.76 9.66
C SER A 16 -64.07 3.04 9.75
N MET A 17 -63.66 3.51 8.56
CA MET A 17 -62.89 4.71 8.28
C MET A 17 -61.38 4.58 8.44
N SER A 18 -60.72 4.60 7.28
CA SER A 18 -59.35 5.01 7.04
C SER A 18 -59.06 6.36 7.71
N ALA A 19 -58.74 6.34 9.00
CA ALA A 19 -58.14 7.47 9.67
C ALA A 19 -56.70 7.58 9.18
N SER A 20 -56.44 8.56 8.33
CA SER A 20 -55.09 8.97 7.96
C SER A 20 -54.38 9.42 9.24
N CYS A 21 -53.45 8.61 9.75
CA CYS A 21 -52.65 8.94 10.93
C CYS A 21 -51.64 10.04 10.59
N GLN A 22 -52.09 11.30 10.58
CA GLN A 22 -51.23 12.48 10.49
C GLN A 22 -50.43 12.64 11.79
N GLY A 23 -49.26 11.99 11.86
CA GLY A 23 -48.35 12.07 13.00
C GLY A 23 -47.62 10.77 13.35
N SER A 24 -47.91 9.66 12.67
CA SER A 24 -47.14 8.42 12.88
C SER A 24 -45.74 8.57 12.28
N GLN A 25 -44.74 8.74 13.13
CA GLN A 25 -43.33 8.70 12.74
C GLN A 25 -42.81 7.25 12.85
N CYS A 26 -42.19 6.75 11.78
CA CYS A 26 -41.41 5.51 11.83
C CYS A 26 -40.09 5.79 12.57
N LEU A 27 -40.12 5.67 13.89
CA LEU A 27 -38.92 5.70 14.70
C LEU A 27 -38.21 4.35 14.58
N PHE A 28 -36.95 4.40 14.19
CA PHE A 28 -36.07 3.24 14.14
C PHE A 28 -35.91 2.66 15.56
N ALA A 29 -36.51 1.49 15.80
CA ALA A 29 -36.57 0.84 17.12
C ALA A 29 -35.31 0.03 17.50
N PHE A 30 -34.23 0.15 16.71
CA PHE A 30 -32.92 -0.54 16.77
C PHE A 30 -32.69 -1.71 15.80
N TYR A 31 -31.42 -1.87 15.41
CA TYR A 31 -30.91 -3.04 14.69
C TYR A 31 -30.43 -4.08 15.71
N GLY A 32 -31.28 -5.02 16.08
CA GLY A 32 -30.84 -6.17 16.83
C GLY A 32 -31.94 -6.94 17.53
N GLY A 33 -31.57 -8.07 18.08
CA GLY A 33 -32.33 -8.85 19.05
C GLY A 33 -31.31 -9.57 19.94
N GLU A 34 -31.73 -10.11 21.07
CA GLU A 34 -30.88 -10.93 21.95
C GLU A 34 -30.53 -12.30 21.36
N THR A 35 -30.57 -12.47 20.04
CA THR A 35 -30.17 -13.71 19.39
C THR A 35 -28.65 -13.80 19.31
N SER A 36 -28.10 -15.00 19.50
CA SER A 36 -26.65 -15.30 19.44
C SER A 36 -25.95 -14.67 18.22
N TYR A 37 -26.67 -14.55 17.09
CA TYR A 37 -26.21 -13.91 15.86
C TYR A 37 -25.78 -12.44 16.04
N HIS A 38 -26.51 -11.63 16.83
CA HIS A 38 -26.16 -10.21 17.03
C HIS A 38 -24.90 -10.02 17.87
N ARG A 39 -24.59 -10.96 18.78
CA ARG A 39 -23.33 -10.98 19.52
C ARG A 39 -22.14 -11.35 18.63
N HIS A 40 -22.34 -12.25 17.67
CA HIS A 40 -21.30 -12.65 16.71
C HIS A 40 -21.13 -11.68 15.54
N LEU A 41 -22.10 -10.79 15.27
CA LEU A 41 -22.05 -9.83 14.16
C LEU A 41 -20.80 -8.94 14.21
N PHE A 42 -20.43 -8.43 15.38
CA PHE A 42 -19.22 -7.61 15.55
C PHE A 42 -17.94 -8.41 15.25
N LEU A 43 -17.86 -9.66 15.71
CA LEU A 43 -16.72 -10.54 15.43
C LEU A 43 -16.62 -10.88 13.94
N LEU A 44 -17.76 -11.11 13.27
CA LEU A 44 -17.82 -11.34 11.82
C LEU A 44 -17.37 -10.10 11.04
N GLN A 45 -17.78 -8.89 11.46
CA GLN A 45 -17.32 -7.63 10.85
C GLN A 45 -15.81 -7.45 11.00
N LEU A 46 -15.26 -7.72 12.19
CA LEU A 46 -13.82 -7.61 12.44
C LEU A 46 -13.03 -8.65 11.63
N SER A 47 -13.55 -9.87 11.54
CA SER A 47 -12.94 -10.95 10.75
C SER A 47 -12.95 -10.62 9.25
N ASN A 48 -14.05 -10.07 8.72
CA ASN A 48 -14.14 -9.61 7.34
C ASN A 48 -13.17 -8.47 7.05
N LEU A 49 -13.01 -7.51 7.98
CA LEU A 49 -12.04 -6.43 7.85
C LEU A 49 -10.61 -6.98 7.82
N LEU A 50 -10.28 -7.90 8.73
CA LEU A 50 -8.96 -8.54 8.78
C LEU A 50 -8.66 -9.30 7.48
N LEU A 51 -9.62 -10.09 6.98
CA LEU A 51 -9.47 -10.82 5.72
C LEU A 51 -9.32 -9.87 4.53
N CYS A 52 -10.07 -8.77 4.48
CA CYS A 52 -9.94 -7.75 3.44
C CYS A 52 -8.54 -7.12 3.45
N LEU A 53 -8.05 -6.69 4.61
CA LEU A 53 -6.70 -6.15 4.77
C LEU A 53 -5.65 -7.19 4.36
N TRP A 54 -5.85 -8.45 4.76
CA TRP A 54 -4.94 -9.55 4.42
C TRP A 54 -4.86 -9.81 2.94
N LEU A 55 -5.99 -9.85 2.23
CA LEU A 55 -6.02 -10.02 0.78
C LEU A 55 -5.34 -8.85 0.06
N ILE A 56 -5.59 -7.61 0.48
CA ILE A 56 -4.94 -6.42 -0.09
C ILE A 56 -3.41 -6.51 0.11
N ASN A 57 -2.96 -6.79 1.34
CA ASN A 57 -1.53 -6.90 1.63
C ASN A 57 -0.90 -8.11 0.92
N PHE A 58 -1.63 -9.20 0.72
CA PHE A 58 -1.17 -10.36 -0.03
C PHE A 58 -0.98 -10.03 -1.52
N SER A 59 -1.93 -9.33 -2.13
CA SER A 59 -1.79 -8.85 -3.52
C SER A 59 -0.57 -7.92 -3.67
N LEU A 60 -0.36 -7.00 -2.73
CA LEU A 60 0.83 -6.14 -2.70
C LEU A 60 2.12 -6.94 -2.51
N ALA A 61 2.13 -7.95 -1.63
CA ALA A 61 3.28 -8.83 -1.43
C ALA A 61 3.63 -9.61 -2.71
N LEU A 62 2.61 -10.09 -3.42
CA LEU A 62 2.77 -10.79 -4.69
C LEU A 62 3.34 -9.88 -5.78
N GLU A 63 2.84 -8.65 -5.89
CA GLU A 63 3.39 -7.62 -6.79
C GLU A 63 4.87 -7.36 -6.47
N GLN A 64 5.18 -7.07 -5.20
CA GLN A 64 6.54 -6.74 -4.76
C GLN A 64 7.52 -7.89 -5.01
N CYS A 65 7.14 -9.13 -4.68
CA CYS A 65 7.97 -10.30 -4.91
C CYS A 65 8.18 -10.59 -6.41
N THR A 66 7.15 -10.37 -7.24
CA THR A 66 7.22 -10.56 -8.69
C THR A 66 8.15 -9.55 -9.35
N LEU A 67 8.01 -8.27 -8.99
CA LEU A 67 8.88 -7.20 -9.48
C LEU A 67 10.32 -7.41 -9.02
N ALA A 68 10.52 -7.72 -7.73
CA ALA A 68 11.84 -8.00 -7.19
C ALA A 68 12.51 -9.19 -7.90
N GLY A 69 11.78 -10.29 -8.11
CA GLY A 69 12.29 -11.45 -8.85
C GLY A 69 12.69 -11.13 -10.28
N THR A 70 11.94 -10.24 -10.93
CA THR A 70 12.22 -9.79 -12.31
C THR A 70 13.51 -8.97 -12.35
N PHE A 71 13.63 -7.95 -11.50
CA PHE A 71 14.81 -7.08 -11.45
C PHE A 71 16.06 -7.83 -10.96
N ALA A 72 15.90 -8.74 -10.00
CA ALA A 72 17.00 -9.61 -9.55
C ALA A 72 17.48 -10.55 -10.66
N SER A 73 16.56 -11.17 -11.40
CA SER A 73 16.92 -12.03 -12.54
C SER A 73 17.68 -11.25 -13.61
N TYR A 74 17.32 -9.97 -13.82
CA TYR A 74 18.10 -9.09 -14.68
C TYR A 74 19.47 -8.78 -14.07
N TYR A 75 19.54 -8.32 -12.82
CA TYR A 75 20.79 -7.91 -12.15
C TYR A 75 21.84 -9.03 -12.17
N TRP A 76 21.46 -10.23 -11.72
CA TRP A 76 22.35 -11.38 -11.57
C TRP A 76 22.65 -12.13 -12.88
N ALA A 77 22.09 -11.72 -14.02
CA ALA A 77 22.41 -12.31 -15.31
C ALA A 77 23.84 -11.93 -15.76
N ARG A 78 24.70 -12.94 -15.96
CA ARG A 78 26.11 -12.74 -16.38
C ARG A 78 26.22 -12.31 -17.84
N ARG A 79 25.48 -12.96 -18.74
CA ARG A 79 25.41 -12.60 -20.17
C ARG A 79 24.04 -12.04 -20.50
N LYS A 80 23.98 -10.73 -20.74
CA LYS A 80 22.74 -10.04 -21.15
C LYS A 80 22.72 -9.96 -22.69
N PRO A 81 21.64 -10.38 -23.38
CA PRO A 81 20.35 -10.85 -22.87
C PRO A 81 20.20 -12.38 -22.72
N GLN A 82 21.22 -13.17 -23.04
CA GLN A 82 21.12 -14.64 -23.18
C GLN A 82 20.69 -15.39 -21.90
N ASP A 83 21.14 -14.93 -20.73
CA ASP A 83 20.85 -15.59 -19.44
C ASP A 83 19.54 -15.07 -18.80
N ILE A 84 18.81 -14.17 -19.46
CA ILE A 84 17.54 -13.62 -18.96
C ILE A 84 16.39 -14.53 -19.40
N PRO A 85 15.53 -15.01 -18.48
CA PRO A 85 14.41 -15.88 -18.85
C PRO A 85 13.44 -15.18 -19.81
N PRO A 86 12.84 -15.90 -20.77
CA PRO A 86 11.82 -15.34 -21.64
C PRO A 86 10.62 -14.88 -20.80
N CYS A 87 10.12 -13.67 -21.06
CA CYS A 87 9.05 -13.03 -20.28
C CYS A 87 9.33 -13.04 -18.76
N PRO A 88 10.35 -12.30 -18.28
CA PRO A 88 10.86 -12.42 -16.91
C PRO A 88 9.82 -12.05 -15.84
N LEU A 89 8.87 -11.16 -16.17
CA LEU A 89 7.73 -10.82 -15.32
C LEU A 89 6.82 -12.03 -15.06
N PHE A 90 6.37 -12.70 -16.12
CA PHE A 90 5.46 -13.84 -16.01
C PHE A 90 6.14 -15.03 -15.33
N SER A 91 7.41 -15.28 -15.67
CA SER A 91 8.21 -16.32 -15.03
C SER A 91 8.36 -16.07 -13.52
N SER A 92 8.69 -14.83 -13.12
CA SER A 92 8.81 -14.45 -11.72
C SER A 92 7.47 -14.52 -10.97
N PHE A 93 6.38 -14.11 -11.61
CA PHE A 93 5.03 -14.20 -11.06
C PHE A 93 4.62 -15.65 -10.79
N SER A 94 4.83 -16.53 -11.78
CA SER A 94 4.55 -17.96 -11.66
C SER A 94 5.37 -18.61 -10.54
N ARG A 95 6.67 -18.25 -10.44
CA ARG A 95 7.55 -18.71 -9.36
C ARG A 95 7.08 -18.22 -7.99
N ALA A 96 6.67 -16.96 -7.87
CA ALA A 96 6.13 -16.38 -6.64
C ALA A 96 4.88 -17.12 -6.16
N LEU A 97 3.93 -17.40 -7.06
CA LEU A 97 2.72 -18.15 -6.75
C LEU A 97 2.99 -19.61 -6.39
N ARG A 98 3.90 -20.28 -7.12
CA ARG A 98 4.12 -21.72 -6.93
C ARG A 98 4.98 -22.04 -5.70
N TYR A 99 5.99 -21.22 -5.41
CA TYR A 99 7.01 -21.54 -4.40
C TYR A 99 7.02 -20.58 -3.20
N HIS A 100 6.52 -19.36 -3.33
CA HIS A 100 6.69 -18.32 -2.30
C HIS A 100 5.38 -17.86 -1.63
N THR A 101 4.22 -18.34 -2.08
CA THR A 101 2.90 -17.98 -1.54
C THR A 101 2.81 -18.03 -0.02
N GLY A 102 3.37 -19.06 0.63
CA GLY A 102 3.34 -19.18 2.09
C GLY A 102 4.10 -18.04 2.81
N SER A 103 5.28 -17.67 2.31
CA SER A 103 6.08 -16.57 2.87
C SER A 103 5.41 -15.22 2.62
N LEU A 104 4.80 -15.03 1.46
CA LEU A 104 4.05 -13.81 1.13
C LEU A 104 2.79 -13.67 2.00
N ALA A 105 2.02 -14.74 2.14
CA ALA A 105 0.83 -14.81 2.98
C ALA A 105 1.14 -14.54 4.45
N PHE A 106 2.23 -15.12 4.97
CA PHE A 106 2.67 -14.89 6.35
C PHE A 106 3.07 -13.44 6.61
N GLY A 107 3.92 -12.85 5.75
CA GLY A 107 4.29 -11.44 5.87
C GLY A 107 3.07 -10.51 5.74
N ALA A 108 2.16 -10.79 4.81
CA ALA A 108 0.93 -10.03 4.62
C ALA A 108 0.03 -10.09 5.86
N LEU A 109 -0.05 -11.25 6.52
CA LEU A 109 -0.83 -11.41 7.75
C LEU A 109 -0.27 -10.56 8.88
N ILE A 110 1.05 -10.55 9.08
CA ILE A 110 1.71 -9.72 10.11
C ILE A 110 1.37 -8.24 9.91
N LEU A 111 1.49 -7.75 8.67
CA LEU A 111 1.17 -6.35 8.35
C LEU A 111 -0.32 -6.04 8.55
N SER A 112 -1.20 -6.98 8.21
CA SER A 112 -2.65 -6.80 8.34
C SER A 112 -3.10 -6.76 9.79
N VAL A 113 -2.49 -7.56 10.66
CA VAL A 113 -2.74 -7.50 12.12
C VAL A 113 -2.31 -6.15 12.68
N ALA A 114 -1.13 -5.64 12.28
CA ALA A 114 -0.68 -4.31 12.71
C ALA A 114 -1.63 -3.19 12.23
N GLN A 115 -2.10 -3.25 10.99
CA GLN A 115 -3.10 -2.32 10.45
C GLN A 115 -4.43 -2.41 11.19
N LEU A 116 -4.89 -3.63 11.53
CA LEU A 116 -6.12 -3.84 12.27
C LEU A 116 -6.04 -3.19 13.65
N VAL A 117 -4.94 -3.38 14.38
CA VAL A 117 -4.72 -2.77 15.70
C VAL A 117 -4.78 -1.24 15.60
N ARG A 118 -4.16 -0.66 14.57
CA ARG A 118 -4.20 0.78 14.34
C ARG A 118 -5.63 1.28 14.08
N ILE A 119 -6.40 0.61 13.23
CA ILE A 119 -7.80 0.96 12.95
C ILE A 119 -8.64 0.89 14.24
N ILE A 120 -8.41 -0.12 15.08
CA ILE A 120 -9.09 -0.24 16.38
C ILE A 120 -8.72 0.93 17.30
N LEU A 121 -7.46 1.33 17.38
CA LEU A 121 -7.03 2.47 18.20
C LEU A 121 -7.64 3.79 17.72
N GLU A 122 -7.70 4.03 16.42
CA GLU A 122 -8.36 5.19 15.82
C GLU A 122 -9.88 5.18 16.10
N TYR A 123 -10.51 4.01 16.03
CA TYR A 123 -11.94 3.85 16.38
C TYR A 123 -12.21 4.13 17.86
N VAL A 124 -11.37 3.62 18.76
CA VAL A 124 -11.47 3.84 20.22
C VAL A 124 -11.30 5.33 20.54
N GLU A 125 -10.33 6.01 19.92
CA GLU A 125 -10.16 7.45 20.06
C GLU A 125 -11.43 8.22 19.67
N GLN A 126 -12.04 7.90 18.52
CA GLN A 126 -13.27 8.53 18.06
C GLN A 126 -14.43 8.35 19.05
N ARG A 127 -14.53 7.18 19.70
CA ARG A 127 -15.54 6.90 20.73
C ARG A 127 -15.28 7.63 22.04
N LEU A 128 -14.02 7.91 22.36
CA LEU A 128 -13.61 8.56 23.61
C LEU A 128 -13.57 10.09 23.54
N LYS A 129 -13.89 10.70 22.38
CA LYS A 129 -13.95 12.16 22.22
C LYS A 129 -14.94 12.85 23.19
N GLY A 130 -15.94 12.12 23.71
CA GLY A 130 -16.90 12.63 24.70
C GLY A 130 -16.47 12.50 26.18
N VAL A 131 -15.36 11.82 26.47
CA VAL A 131 -14.91 11.57 27.86
C VAL A 131 -13.69 12.45 28.17
N ASN A 132 -13.75 13.21 29.26
CA ASN A 132 -12.72 14.17 29.67
C ASN A 132 -11.72 13.57 30.68
N ASN A 133 -11.01 12.50 30.28
CA ASN A 133 -9.87 12.00 31.06
C ASN A 133 -8.55 12.29 30.31
N VAL A 134 -7.77 13.25 30.84
CA VAL A 134 -6.50 13.71 30.26
C VAL A 134 -5.50 12.55 30.15
N VAL A 135 -5.44 11.68 31.16
CA VAL A 135 -4.52 10.53 31.18
C VAL A 135 -4.85 9.52 30.08
N SER A 136 -6.13 9.22 29.88
CA SER A 136 -6.57 8.30 28.82
C SER A 136 -6.27 8.84 27.43
N ARG A 137 -6.42 10.16 27.21
CA ARG A 137 -6.07 10.80 25.92
C ARG A 137 -4.57 10.75 25.65
N PHE A 138 -3.74 11.06 26.65
CA PHE A 138 -2.29 10.97 26.51
C PHE A 138 -1.83 9.54 26.17
N LEU A 139 -2.36 8.54 26.88
CA LEU A 139 -2.02 7.13 26.63
C LEU A 139 -2.43 6.68 25.22
N LEU A 140 -3.63 7.07 24.75
CA LEU A 140 -4.10 6.75 23.40
C LEU A 140 -3.21 7.36 22.32
N HIS A 141 -2.85 8.64 22.44
CA HIS A 141 -1.93 9.27 21.49
C HIS A 141 -0.55 8.61 21.48
N CYS A 142 -0.02 8.23 22.66
CA CYS A 142 1.24 7.49 22.75
C CYS A 142 1.15 6.14 22.03
N LEU A 143 0.10 5.35 22.30
CA LEU A 143 -0.13 4.06 21.64
C LEU A 143 -0.30 4.21 20.13
N GLN A 144 -1.07 5.20 19.67
CA GLN A 144 -1.24 5.47 18.24
C GLN A 144 0.09 5.78 17.56
N CYS A 145 0.94 6.60 18.18
CA CYS A 145 2.28 6.88 17.66
C CYS A 145 3.14 5.61 17.59
N CYS A 146 3.17 4.81 18.65
CA CYS A 146 3.93 3.55 18.71
C CYS A 146 3.48 2.55 17.63
N PHE A 147 2.16 2.34 17.47
CA PHE A 147 1.62 1.43 16.47
C PHE A 147 1.74 1.96 15.04
N TRP A 148 1.71 3.28 14.85
CA TRP A 148 2.02 3.89 13.56
C TRP A 148 3.47 3.64 13.15
N CYS A 149 4.41 3.85 14.07
CA CYS A 149 5.83 3.53 13.86
C CYS A 149 6.04 2.04 13.58
N LEU A 150 5.39 1.17 14.36
CA LEU A 150 5.47 -0.29 14.18
C LEU A 150 4.92 -0.72 12.82
N GLU A 151 3.76 -0.23 12.39
CA GLU A 151 3.18 -0.53 11.08
C GLU A 151 4.13 -0.11 9.95
N LYS A 152 4.72 1.09 10.05
CA LYS A 152 5.72 1.56 9.07
C LYS A 152 6.96 0.69 9.03
N PHE A 153 7.47 0.31 10.20
CA PHE A 153 8.63 -0.57 10.31
C PHE A 153 8.34 -1.97 9.73
N ILE A 154 7.20 -2.58 10.07
CA ILE A 154 6.78 -3.87 9.53
C ILE A 154 6.63 -3.79 8.01
N ARG A 155 6.01 -2.73 7.49
CA ARG A 155 5.86 -2.52 6.04
C ARG A 155 7.23 -2.43 5.34
N TYR A 156 8.17 -1.70 5.93
CA TYR A 156 9.54 -1.57 5.42
C TYR A 156 10.27 -2.93 5.45
N MET A 157 10.21 -3.66 6.57
CA MET A 157 10.82 -4.98 6.68
C MET A 157 10.21 -5.98 5.70
N ASN A 158 8.89 -6.03 5.57
CA ASN A 158 8.19 -6.93 4.65
C ASN A 158 8.67 -6.72 3.21
N ARG A 159 8.72 -5.45 2.77
CA ARG A 159 9.17 -5.09 1.41
C ARG A 159 10.58 -5.62 1.13
N ASN A 160 11.52 -5.39 2.03
CA ASN A 160 12.90 -5.86 1.89
C ASN A 160 13.03 -7.39 2.05
N ALA A 161 12.22 -8.00 2.91
CA ALA A 161 12.16 -9.45 3.05
C ALA A 161 11.66 -10.12 1.77
N TYR A 162 10.62 -9.57 1.11
CA TYR A 162 10.11 -10.11 -0.15
C TYR A 162 11.14 -10.03 -1.28
N ILE A 163 12.00 -9.01 -1.28
CA ILE A 163 13.15 -8.95 -2.21
C ILE A 163 14.09 -10.13 -1.96
N MET A 164 14.49 -10.38 -0.71
CA MET A 164 15.35 -11.52 -0.37
C MET A 164 14.70 -12.89 -0.64
N VAL A 165 13.39 -13.02 -0.41
CA VAL A 165 12.61 -14.21 -0.79
C VAL A 165 12.66 -14.40 -2.30
N ALA A 166 12.51 -13.34 -3.09
CA ALA A 166 12.53 -13.43 -4.55
C ALA A 166 13.92 -13.81 -5.11
N ILE A 167 15.00 -13.41 -4.44
CA ILE A 167 16.38 -13.72 -4.84
C ILE A 167 16.78 -15.15 -4.45
N TYR A 168 16.58 -15.54 -3.18
CA TYR A 168 17.11 -16.81 -2.67
C TYR A 168 16.08 -17.91 -2.44
N GLY A 169 14.79 -17.57 -2.48
CA GLY A 169 13.71 -18.52 -2.23
C GLY A 169 13.65 -19.06 -0.79
N LYS A 170 14.27 -18.37 0.17
CA LYS A 170 14.21 -18.74 1.60
C LYS A 170 12.86 -18.35 2.20
N ASN A 171 12.55 -18.95 3.34
CA ASN A 171 11.39 -18.62 4.16
C ASN A 171 11.45 -17.16 4.69
N PHE A 172 10.27 -16.60 4.98
CA PHE A 172 10.08 -15.18 5.31
C PHE A 172 10.99 -14.68 6.44
N CYS A 173 11.03 -15.35 7.60
CA CYS A 173 11.79 -14.89 8.76
C CYS A 173 13.30 -14.84 8.49
N THR A 174 13.84 -15.85 7.79
CA THR A 174 15.24 -15.90 7.40
C THR A 174 15.58 -14.77 6.44
N SER A 175 14.73 -14.57 5.43
CA SER A 175 14.88 -13.50 4.43
C SER A 175 14.78 -12.10 5.06
N ALA A 176 13.85 -11.90 5.99
CA ALA A 176 13.71 -10.65 6.72
C ALA A 176 14.93 -10.35 7.59
N ARG A 177 15.47 -11.37 8.28
CA ARG A 177 16.70 -11.24 9.07
C ARG A 177 17.88 -10.85 8.19
N GLU A 178 18.12 -11.55 7.10
CA GLU A 178 19.24 -11.27 6.19
C GLU A 178 19.09 -9.88 5.56
N ALA A 179 17.90 -9.51 5.09
CA ALA A 179 17.62 -8.18 4.55
C ALA A 179 17.93 -7.08 5.59
N PHE A 180 17.44 -7.25 6.83
CA PHE A 180 17.65 -6.27 7.90
C PHE A 180 19.12 -6.07 8.22
N PHE A 181 19.89 -7.16 8.39
CA PHE A 181 21.32 -7.05 8.69
C PHE A 181 22.11 -6.43 7.53
N LEU A 182 21.77 -6.77 6.29
CA LEU A 182 22.41 -6.20 5.10
C LEU A 182 22.19 -4.68 5.00
N LEU A 183 20.95 -4.24 5.25
CA LEU A 183 20.58 -2.83 5.26
C LEU A 183 21.21 -2.06 6.43
N MET A 184 21.25 -2.65 7.63
CA MET A 184 21.87 -2.01 8.81
C MET A 184 23.38 -1.80 8.64
N ARG A 185 24.08 -2.74 7.98
CA ARG A 185 25.51 -2.57 7.64
C ARG A 185 25.75 -1.45 6.64
N ASN A 186 24.77 -1.18 5.78
CA ASN A 186 24.83 -0.15 4.74
C ASN A 186 23.88 1.02 5.03
N VAL A 187 23.54 1.28 6.30
CA VAL A 187 22.43 2.17 6.69
C VAL A 187 22.55 3.59 6.12
N VAL A 188 23.77 4.14 6.04
CA VAL A 188 24.01 5.47 5.47
C VAL A 188 23.63 5.50 3.98
N ARG A 189 24.02 4.47 3.23
CA ARG A 189 23.70 4.36 1.80
C ARG A 189 22.20 4.17 1.59
N THR A 190 21.59 3.30 2.39
CA THR A 190 20.14 3.06 2.37
C THR A 190 19.39 4.37 2.62
N ALA A 191 19.76 5.12 3.66
CA ALA A 191 19.09 6.37 4.00
C ALA A 191 19.24 7.44 2.90
N VAL A 192 20.42 7.57 2.29
CA VAL A 192 20.62 8.52 1.17
C VAL A 192 19.81 8.10 -0.05
N LEU A 193 19.85 6.81 -0.40
CA LEU A 193 19.11 6.27 -1.56
C LEU A 193 17.61 6.46 -1.40
N ASP A 194 17.05 6.12 -0.23
CA ASP A 194 15.62 6.29 0.06
C ASP A 194 15.19 7.75 -0.10
N ARG A 195 15.97 8.71 0.45
CA ARG A 195 15.66 10.15 0.36
C ARG A 195 15.75 10.71 -1.06
N VAL A 196 16.79 10.34 -1.80
CA VAL A 196 16.96 10.78 -3.19
C VAL A 196 15.86 10.19 -4.07
N THR A 197 15.54 8.91 -3.89
CA THR A 197 14.50 8.20 -4.65
C THR A 197 13.13 8.82 -4.38
N ASP A 198 12.77 9.04 -3.12
CA ASP A 198 11.50 9.69 -2.77
C ASP A 198 11.37 11.07 -3.39
N PHE A 199 12.43 11.89 -3.35
CA PHE A 199 12.43 13.22 -3.96
C PHE A 199 12.25 13.17 -5.49
N LEU A 200 13.03 12.33 -6.18
CA LEU A 200 12.97 12.21 -7.64
C LEU A 200 11.63 11.68 -8.11
N LEU A 201 11.10 10.64 -7.44
CA LEU A 201 9.79 10.07 -7.78
C LEU A 201 8.65 11.04 -7.46
N PHE A 202 8.76 11.84 -6.40
CA PHE A 202 7.78 12.88 -6.09
C PHE A 202 7.78 13.98 -7.15
N LEU A 203 8.96 14.49 -7.52
CA LEU A 203 9.10 15.50 -8.57
C LEU A 203 8.53 14.98 -9.90
N GLY A 204 8.81 13.73 -10.27
CA GLY A 204 8.23 13.09 -11.44
C GLY A 204 6.70 13.06 -11.42
N LYS A 205 6.08 12.65 -10.29
CA LYS A 205 4.61 12.65 -10.14
C LYS A 205 4.02 14.05 -10.26
N ALA A 206 4.66 15.04 -9.64
CA ALA A 206 4.21 16.43 -9.67
C ALA A 206 4.31 17.04 -11.07
N LEU A 207 5.39 16.76 -11.81
CA LEU A 207 5.57 17.23 -13.19
C LEU A 207 4.54 16.61 -14.14
N ILE A 208 4.24 15.31 -14.03
CA ILE A 208 3.23 14.65 -14.86
C ILE A 208 1.84 15.22 -14.56
N ALA A 209 1.44 15.25 -13.28
CA ALA A 209 0.12 15.75 -12.89
C ALA A 209 -0.05 17.24 -13.23
N GLY A 210 0.98 18.05 -13.00
CA GLY A 210 1.00 19.48 -13.34
C GLY A 210 0.97 19.72 -14.85
N GLY A 211 1.79 19.01 -15.62
CA GLY A 211 1.83 19.12 -17.08
C GLY A 211 0.50 18.75 -17.73
N VAL A 212 -0.09 17.62 -17.33
CA VAL A 212 -1.42 17.20 -17.79
C VAL A 212 -2.50 18.20 -17.36
N GLY A 213 -2.41 18.74 -16.13
CA GLY A 213 -3.32 19.78 -15.65
C GLY A 213 -3.26 21.07 -16.46
N VAL A 214 -2.07 21.53 -16.83
CA VAL A 214 -1.88 22.72 -17.68
C VAL A 214 -2.48 22.49 -19.06
N VAL A 215 -2.20 21.34 -19.68
CA VAL A 215 -2.78 20.98 -20.99
C VAL A 215 -4.31 20.91 -20.92
N ALA A 216 -4.87 20.27 -19.89
CA ALA A 216 -6.31 20.19 -19.67
C ALA A 216 -6.95 21.57 -19.48
N LEU A 217 -6.29 22.48 -18.76
CA LEU A 217 -6.76 23.86 -18.57
C LEU A 217 -6.81 24.62 -19.91
N PHE A 218 -5.79 24.48 -20.75
CA PHE A 218 -5.79 25.12 -22.07
C PHE A 218 -6.88 24.58 -23.00
N LEU A 219 -7.15 23.26 -22.94
CA LEU A 219 -8.23 22.61 -23.68
C LEU A 219 -9.61 23.12 -23.22
N PHE A 220 -9.88 23.13 -21.92
CA PHE A 220 -11.18 23.55 -21.40
C PHE A 220 -11.42 25.07 -21.51
N THR A 221 -10.37 25.89 -21.57
CA THR A 221 -10.47 27.34 -21.79
C THR A 221 -10.55 27.72 -23.28
N LYS A 222 -10.63 26.74 -24.20
CA LYS A 222 -10.70 26.96 -25.67
C LYS A 222 -9.56 27.82 -26.24
N LYS A 223 -8.41 27.85 -25.57
CA LYS A 223 -7.24 28.61 -26.02
C LYS A 223 -6.44 27.92 -27.13
N ILE A 224 -6.79 26.68 -27.47
CA ILE A 224 -6.19 25.92 -28.56
C ILE A 224 -7.17 25.95 -29.76
N PRO A 225 -6.82 26.58 -30.89
CA PRO A 225 -7.72 26.80 -32.03
C PRO A 225 -8.17 25.50 -32.73
N VAL A 226 -7.46 24.39 -32.52
CA VAL A 226 -7.74 23.07 -33.15
C VAL A 226 -8.98 22.38 -32.57
N PHE A 227 -9.37 22.66 -31.33
CA PHE A 227 -10.47 21.95 -30.62
C PHE A 227 -11.64 22.86 -30.24
N GLN A 228 -11.74 24.05 -30.82
CA GLN A 228 -12.74 25.04 -30.42
C GLN A 228 -14.19 24.63 -30.73
N GLU A 229 -14.40 23.86 -31.81
CA GLU A 229 -15.72 23.44 -32.29
C GLU A 229 -16.23 22.14 -31.65
N GLU A 230 -15.35 21.23 -31.21
CA GLU A 230 -15.75 19.94 -30.62
C GLU A 230 -16.10 20.02 -29.12
N VAL A 231 -15.67 21.08 -28.43
CA VAL A 231 -15.83 21.19 -26.97
C VAL A 231 -17.05 22.06 -26.62
N PRO A 232 -18.13 21.50 -26.03
CA PRO A 232 -19.27 22.28 -25.57
C PRO A 232 -18.85 23.27 -24.47
N SER A 233 -19.55 24.40 -24.36
CA SER A 233 -19.30 25.37 -23.29
C SER A 233 -19.63 24.75 -21.93
N LEU A 234 -18.59 24.46 -21.14
CA LEU A 234 -18.76 23.97 -19.77
C LEU A 234 -18.94 25.14 -18.79
N ASN A 235 -20.07 25.17 -18.09
CA ASN A 235 -20.33 26.13 -17.00
C ASN A 235 -19.39 25.94 -15.79
N TYR A 236 -18.90 24.72 -15.55
CA TYR A 236 -17.96 24.38 -14.46
C TYR A 236 -16.78 23.54 -14.97
N TYR A 237 -15.79 24.20 -15.59
CA TYR A 237 -14.60 23.53 -16.12
C TYR A 237 -13.65 23.00 -15.02
N TRP A 238 -13.78 23.47 -13.78
CA TRP A 238 -12.94 23.04 -12.64
C TRP A 238 -13.13 21.57 -12.25
N VAL A 239 -14.35 21.03 -12.37
CA VAL A 239 -14.65 19.64 -11.98
C VAL A 239 -13.97 18.63 -12.91
N PRO A 240 -14.09 18.72 -14.25
CA PRO A 240 -13.31 17.89 -15.17
C PRO A 240 -11.81 18.10 -15.04
N LEU A 241 -11.36 19.35 -14.84
CA LEU A 241 -9.94 19.65 -14.65
C LEU A 241 -9.37 18.91 -13.43
N LEU A 242 -10.03 19.02 -12.27
CA LEU A 242 -9.61 18.32 -11.06
C LEU A 242 -9.62 16.81 -11.25
N THR A 243 -10.64 16.28 -11.93
CA THR A 243 -10.73 14.84 -12.25
C THR A 243 -9.56 14.37 -13.09
N VAL A 244 -9.18 15.13 -14.12
CA VAL A 244 -8.03 14.83 -14.99
C VAL A 244 -6.71 14.90 -14.21
N VAL A 245 -6.51 15.93 -13.39
CA VAL A 245 -5.30 16.09 -12.57
C VAL A 245 -5.16 14.95 -11.55
N LEU A 246 -6.24 14.62 -10.85
CA LEU A 246 -6.26 13.50 -9.89
C LEU A 246 -6.03 12.17 -10.60
N GLY A 247 -6.67 11.93 -11.75
CA GLY A 247 -6.46 10.74 -12.56
C GLY A 247 -5.00 10.61 -13.02
N ALA A 248 -4.41 11.69 -13.53
CA ALA A 248 -3.01 11.71 -13.93
C ALA A 248 -2.06 11.43 -12.76
N PHE A 249 -2.33 12.00 -11.58
CA PHE A 249 -1.54 11.73 -10.38
C PHE A 249 -1.63 10.27 -9.93
N LEU A 250 -2.82 9.66 -9.94
CA LEU A 250 -3.01 8.25 -9.57
C LEU A 250 -2.29 7.31 -10.55
N ILE A 251 -2.39 7.58 -11.86
CA ILE A 251 -1.68 6.82 -12.89
C ILE A 251 -0.17 6.95 -12.70
N ALA A 252 0.34 8.18 -12.55
CA ALA A 252 1.76 8.41 -12.29
C ALA A 252 2.22 7.67 -11.03
N HIS A 253 1.44 7.71 -9.95
CA HIS A 253 1.74 6.98 -8.72
C HIS A 253 1.89 5.47 -8.95
N ALA A 254 0.97 4.86 -9.72
CA ALA A 254 1.01 3.44 -10.06
C ALA A 254 2.22 3.06 -10.92
N PHE A 255 2.64 3.91 -11.87
CA PHE A 255 3.88 3.64 -12.63
C PHE A 255 5.12 3.80 -11.75
N PHE A 256 5.20 4.87 -10.97
CA PHE A 256 6.36 5.13 -10.13
C PHE A 256 6.51 4.16 -8.96
N SER A 257 5.46 3.45 -8.53
CA SER A 257 5.61 2.37 -7.54
C SER A 257 6.50 1.23 -8.05
N VAL A 258 6.40 0.91 -9.35
CA VAL A 258 7.27 -0.10 -10.01
C VAL A 258 8.72 0.36 -10.00
N TYR A 259 8.98 1.63 -10.30
CA TYR A 259 10.32 2.21 -10.23
C TYR A 259 10.89 2.18 -8.82
N ALA A 260 10.09 2.50 -7.80
CA ALA A 260 10.53 2.42 -6.41
C ALA A 260 10.94 0.98 -6.04
N MET A 261 10.17 -0.02 -6.46
CA MET A 261 10.53 -1.43 -6.23
C MET A 261 11.80 -1.85 -6.98
N CYS A 262 12.02 -1.31 -8.18
CA CYS A 262 13.24 -1.53 -8.95
C CYS A 262 14.47 -1.01 -8.20
N VAL A 263 14.41 0.25 -7.74
CA VAL A 263 15.51 0.90 -7.02
C VAL A 263 15.88 0.10 -5.76
N ASP A 264 14.91 -0.26 -4.93
CA ASP A 264 15.17 -1.03 -3.71
C ASP A 264 15.77 -2.41 -4.03
N THR A 265 15.26 -3.08 -5.06
CA THR A 265 15.75 -4.41 -5.46
C THR A 265 17.19 -4.34 -5.94
N LEU A 266 17.49 -3.40 -6.84
CA LEU A 266 18.83 -3.23 -7.37
C LEU A 266 19.82 -2.79 -6.29
N PHE A 267 19.39 -1.93 -5.37
CA PHE A 267 20.20 -1.51 -4.23
C PHE A 267 20.50 -2.67 -3.29
N LEU A 268 19.49 -3.49 -2.96
CA LEU A 268 19.69 -4.66 -2.11
C LEU A 268 20.63 -5.69 -2.78
N CYS A 269 20.43 -5.96 -4.08
CA CYS A 269 21.33 -6.80 -4.87
C CYS A 269 22.75 -6.23 -4.89
N PHE A 270 22.90 -4.91 -5.02
CA PHE A 270 24.21 -4.24 -4.97
C PHE A 270 24.90 -4.43 -3.61
N CYS A 271 24.17 -4.23 -2.51
CA CYS A 271 24.72 -4.46 -1.17
C CYS A 271 25.15 -5.91 -0.96
N ASP A 272 24.35 -6.88 -1.43
CA ASP A 272 24.70 -8.30 -1.33
C ASP A 272 25.90 -8.67 -2.24
N ASP A 273 25.96 -8.10 -3.46
CA ASP A 273 27.07 -8.29 -4.40
C ASP A 273 28.40 -7.80 -3.79
N LEU A 274 28.37 -6.67 -3.06
CA LEU A 274 29.54 -6.17 -2.31
C LEU A 274 29.98 -7.07 -1.15
N GLU A 275 29.08 -7.83 -0.53
CA GLU A 275 29.44 -8.76 0.55
C GLU A 275 29.98 -10.09 0.01
N ARG A 276 29.53 -10.52 -1.18
CA ARG A 276 29.86 -11.84 -1.74
C ARG A 276 31.02 -11.84 -2.72
N HIS A 277 31.20 -10.76 -3.46
CA HIS A 277 32.23 -10.61 -4.47
C HIS A 277 33.27 -9.58 -4.01
N ASP A 278 34.53 -9.87 -4.27
CA ASP A 278 35.68 -9.03 -3.88
C ASP A 278 36.29 -8.30 -5.09
N GLY A 279 35.74 -8.52 -6.28
CA GLY A 279 36.25 -7.95 -7.54
C GLY A 279 37.49 -8.68 -8.08
N SER A 280 37.88 -9.81 -7.47
CA SER A 280 38.96 -10.65 -7.99
C SER A 280 38.56 -11.37 -9.28
N SER A 281 39.53 -11.85 -10.05
CA SER A 281 39.27 -12.60 -11.29
C SER A 281 38.43 -13.87 -11.08
N GLY A 282 38.41 -14.43 -9.86
CA GLY A 282 37.58 -15.58 -9.49
C GLY A 282 36.17 -15.21 -8.99
N LYS A 283 35.95 -13.97 -8.55
CA LYS A 283 34.68 -13.43 -8.03
C LYS A 283 34.47 -11.97 -8.47
N PRO A 284 34.31 -11.72 -9.80
CA PRO A 284 34.08 -10.37 -10.29
C PRO A 284 32.71 -9.86 -9.86
N PHE A 285 32.58 -8.55 -9.66
CA PHE A 285 31.29 -7.93 -9.44
C PHE A 285 30.39 -8.07 -10.67
N LEU A 286 29.10 -8.34 -10.46
CA LEU A 286 28.12 -8.39 -11.55
C LEU A 286 27.49 -7.01 -11.83
N MET A 287 27.66 -6.05 -10.91
CA MET A 287 27.18 -4.68 -11.10
C MET A 287 27.83 -3.95 -12.28
N SER A 288 27.16 -2.93 -12.80
CA SER A 288 27.74 -2.08 -13.85
C SER A 288 28.91 -1.24 -13.31
N PRO A 289 29.93 -0.94 -14.15
CA PRO A 289 31.08 -0.14 -13.74
C PRO A 289 30.69 1.26 -13.23
N GLU A 290 29.65 1.85 -13.81
CA GLU A 290 29.13 3.16 -13.41
C GLU A 290 28.51 3.12 -12.00
N LEU A 291 27.70 2.09 -11.71
CA LEU A 291 27.09 1.91 -10.39
C LEU A 291 28.16 1.65 -9.32
N HIS A 292 29.17 0.83 -9.63
CA HIS A 292 30.32 0.61 -8.76
C HIS A 292 31.08 1.92 -8.50
N ARG A 293 31.26 2.77 -9.51
CA ARG A 293 31.97 4.05 -9.34
C ARG A 293 31.19 5.02 -8.45
N ILE A 294 29.87 5.10 -8.60
CA ILE A 294 29.01 6.03 -7.85
C ILE A 294 28.82 5.57 -6.41
N LEU A 295 28.48 4.30 -6.19
CA LEU A 295 28.15 3.77 -4.87
C LEU A 295 29.35 3.14 -4.15
N GLY A 296 30.34 2.61 -4.87
CA GLY A 296 31.52 1.95 -4.30
C GLY A 296 32.52 2.90 -3.66
N LYS A 297 32.71 4.11 -4.21
CA LYS A 297 33.64 5.11 -3.63
C LYS A 297 33.31 5.52 -2.19
N SER A 298 32.05 5.40 -1.77
CA SER A 298 31.66 5.68 -0.39
C SER A 298 32.29 4.71 0.63
N SER A 299 32.77 3.52 0.22
CA SER A 299 33.37 2.55 1.17
C SER A 299 34.84 2.84 1.47
N GLN A 300 35.59 3.42 0.51
CA GLN A 300 37.00 3.75 0.73
C GLN A 300 37.18 5.05 1.54
N SER A 301 36.19 5.94 1.56
CA SER A 301 36.27 7.17 2.35
C SER A 301 35.92 6.99 3.83
N HIS A 302 35.46 5.80 4.24
CA HIS A 302 35.02 5.50 5.61
C HIS A 302 35.72 4.26 6.23
N ARG A 303 36.81 3.79 5.61
CA ARG A 303 37.75 2.87 6.27
C ARG A 303 38.97 3.62 6.75
#